data_AF-A0A821HAH2-F1
#
_entry.id   AF-A0A821HAH2-F1
#
_cell.length_a   1.000
_cell.length_b   1.000
_cell.length_c   1.000
_cell.angle_alpha   90.00
_cell.angle_beta   90.00
_cell.angle_gamma   90.00
#
_symmetry.space_group_name_H-M   'P 1'
#
loop_
_entity.id
_entity.type
_entity.pdbx_description
1 polymer ?
#
loop_
_entity_poly.entity_id
_entity_poly.type
_entity_poly.pdbx_seq_one_letter_code
_entity_poly.pdbx_strand_id
1 'polypeptide(L)'
;MMHEITSSQKITMNFIVLLFILFGIANGAQNVCRFPKKWKSNYDFDYKKRQHEWATPNAKTDYYKLVLSWSPTFCKQLPSFNRNQTFQCQYDDFGLVVHGFWAQSKNARTLQQHPRNCRNVEQLPLMTVKRHFCMMPDESLIQAEWEKHGTCSFRSADEYLNTIEKVFTGLTIPNMKQILRDKNIDHFKVKKALLEKNRSLRANQITVYMKGKDLIDIKICYDLKFNFTPCPRSW
;
A
#
# COMPACT_ATOMS: atom_id res chain seq x y z
N MET A 1 -56.56 46.82 -41.52
CA MET A 1 -55.57 46.20 -42.41
C MET A 1 -54.67 45.34 -41.54
N MET A 2 -55.02 44.08 -41.28
CA MET A 2 -54.65 42.89 -42.08
C MET A 2 -53.15 42.82 -42.38
N HIS A 3 -52.45 41.94 -41.66
CA HIS A 3 -51.59 40.84 -42.15
C HIS A 3 -50.88 40.25 -40.92
N GLU A 4 -51.31 39.08 -40.44
CA GLU A 4 -50.88 37.74 -40.85
C GLU A 4 -49.52 37.29 -40.32
N ILE A 5 -49.57 36.08 -39.77
CA ILE A 5 -48.58 35.30 -39.04
C ILE A 5 -47.56 34.72 -40.02
N THR A 6 -46.29 34.57 -39.64
CA THR A 6 -45.55 33.30 -39.83
C THR A 6 -44.15 33.24 -39.19
N SER A 7 -43.93 32.08 -38.55
CA SER A 7 -42.72 31.27 -38.54
C SER A 7 -41.51 31.66 -37.67
N SER A 8 -41.47 31.02 -36.49
CA SER A 8 -40.44 30.05 -36.08
C SER A 8 -38.98 30.34 -36.42
N GLN A 9 -38.14 30.56 -35.39
CA GLN A 9 -36.92 29.77 -35.19
C GLN A 9 -36.27 30.02 -33.81
N LYS A 10 -36.23 28.93 -33.02
CA LYS A 10 -35.17 28.50 -32.09
C LYS A 10 -34.83 29.43 -30.92
N ILE A 11 -35.53 29.23 -29.80
CA ILE A 11 -35.05 29.56 -28.46
C ILE A 11 -33.97 28.52 -28.09
N THR A 12 -32.70 28.89 -28.17
CA THR A 12 -31.59 28.15 -27.56
C THR A 12 -31.64 28.35 -26.04
N MET A 13 -32.21 27.38 -25.34
CA MET A 13 -32.22 27.34 -23.89
C MET A 13 -30.84 26.87 -23.41
N ASN A 14 -29.97 27.81 -23.05
CA ASN A 14 -28.68 27.55 -22.40
C ASN A 14 -28.92 26.95 -21.00
N PHE A 15 -28.97 25.63 -20.91
CA PHE A 15 -28.79 24.92 -19.64
C PHE A 15 -27.31 24.95 -19.27
N ILE A 16 -26.89 25.99 -18.54
CA ILE A 16 -25.64 25.94 -17.78
C ILE A 16 -25.92 25.05 -16.56
N VAL A 17 -25.72 23.74 -16.73
CA VAL A 17 -25.61 22.81 -15.62
C VAL A 17 -24.24 23.09 -14.98
N LEU A 18 -24.21 23.94 -13.95
CA LEU A 18 -23.08 24.03 -13.03
C LEU A 18 -22.97 22.69 -12.29
N LEU A 19 -22.26 21.75 -12.91
CA LEU A 19 -21.80 20.55 -12.24
C LEU A 19 -20.73 21.00 -11.24
N PHE A 20 -21.15 21.37 -10.03
CA PHE A 20 -20.23 21.44 -8.90
C PHE A 20 -19.74 20.01 -8.65
N ILE A 21 -18.63 19.66 -9.30
CA ILE A 21 -17.81 18.53 -8.86
C ILE A 21 -17.31 18.94 -7.49
N LEU A 22 -18.04 18.53 -6.46
CA LEU A 22 -17.49 18.36 -5.13
C LEU A 22 -16.36 17.34 -5.29
N PHE A 23 -15.16 17.82 -5.61
CA PHE A 23 -13.93 17.14 -5.26
C PHE A 23 -13.97 17.05 -3.74
N GLY A 24 -14.58 15.98 -3.24
CA GLY A 24 -14.49 15.62 -1.84
C GLY A 24 -12.99 15.50 -1.56
N ILE A 25 -12.46 16.45 -0.80
CA ILE A 25 -11.14 16.30 -0.20
C ILE A 25 -11.32 15.20 0.84
N ALA A 26 -11.25 13.95 0.39
CA ALA A 26 -11.16 12.80 1.27
C ALA A 26 -9.74 12.78 1.85
N ASN A 27 -9.46 13.71 2.76
CA ASN A 27 -8.36 13.57 3.70
C ASN A 27 -8.75 12.50 4.73
N GLY A 28 -8.83 11.26 4.26
CA GLY A 28 -9.01 10.06 5.05
C GLY A 28 -7.71 9.72 5.77
N ALA A 29 -7.59 10.26 6.98
CA ALA A 29 -6.80 9.83 8.13
C ALA A 29 -5.41 9.17 7.93
N GLN A 30 -4.44 9.74 8.67
CA GLN A 30 -3.08 9.27 8.97
C GLN A 30 -2.03 9.53 7.90
N ASN A 31 -1.23 10.59 8.10
CA ASN A 31 0.11 10.73 7.52
C ASN A 31 0.87 11.72 8.39
N VAL A 32 1.24 11.33 9.63
CA VAL A 32 2.32 12.06 10.28
C VAL A 32 3.60 11.58 9.60
N CYS A 33 4.11 12.35 8.64
CA CYS A 33 5.43 12.07 8.09
C CYS A 33 6.49 12.65 9.02
N ARG A 34 7.42 11.79 9.45
CA ARG A 34 8.62 12.17 10.19
C ARG A 34 9.84 11.62 9.48
N PHE A 35 10.94 12.36 9.58
CA PHE A 35 12.22 11.97 9.02
C PHE A 35 13.26 11.82 10.12
N PRO A 36 14.18 10.85 10.00
CA PRO A 36 15.28 10.74 10.94
C PRO A 36 16.21 11.96 10.82
N LYS A 37 16.73 12.42 11.96
CA LYS A 37 17.78 13.46 11.98
C LYS A 37 19.07 12.96 11.32
N LYS A 38 19.34 11.65 11.42
CA LYS A 38 20.50 10.98 10.84
C LYS A 38 20.03 9.73 10.11
N TRP A 39 20.33 9.67 8.81
CA TRP A 39 20.03 8.53 7.95
C TRP A 39 21.05 7.41 8.17
N LYS A 40 20.60 6.15 8.05
CA LYS A 40 21.52 4.99 8.02
C LYS A 40 22.47 5.14 6.81
N SER A 41 23.76 4.87 7.01
CA SER A 41 24.76 4.94 5.93
C SER A 41 24.85 3.63 5.14
N ASN A 42 24.68 2.50 5.83
CA ASN A 42 24.54 1.18 5.24
C ASN A 42 23.19 0.60 5.67
N TYR A 43 22.32 0.42 4.69
CA TYR A 43 21.01 -0.23 4.82
C TYR A 43 20.81 -1.28 3.74
N ASP A 44 21.89 -1.65 3.05
CA ASP A 44 21.94 -2.73 2.07
C ASP A 44 21.38 -4.02 2.69
N PHE A 45 20.45 -4.65 2.00
CA PHE A 45 19.97 -5.95 2.40
C PHE A 45 20.87 -6.97 1.70
N ASP A 46 21.26 -8.03 2.41
CA ASP A 46 22.01 -9.11 1.79
C ASP A 46 21.35 -10.39 2.27
N TYR A 47 20.50 -10.93 1.41
CA TYR A 47 19.74 -12.13 1.74
C TYR A 47 20.66 -13.33 2.01
N LYS A 48 21.87 -13.36 1.45
CA LYS A 48 22.83 -14.47 1.65
C LYS A 48 23.43 -14.45 3.06
N LYS A 49 23.45 -13.27 3.70
CA LYS A 49 23.92 -13.11 5.08
C LYS A 49 22.84 -13.38 6.14
N ARG A 50 21.59 -13.64 5.73
CA ARG A 50 20.45 -13.77 6.65
C ARG A 50 19.98 -15.21 6.77
N GLN A 51 19.82 -15.67 8.01
CA GLN A 51 19.18 -16.94 8.30
C GLN A 51 17.70 -16.89 7.84
N HIS A 52 17.24 -17.96 7.17
CA HIS A 52 15.86 -18.12 6.68
C HIS A 52 15.43 -17.26 5.47
N GLU A 53 16.37 -16.61 4.78
CA GLU A 53 16.12 -16.04 3.45
C GLU A 53 16.60 -16.98 2.34
N TRP A 54 15.94 -16.93 1.18
CA TRP A 54 16.26 -17.76 0.01
C TRP A 54 15.96 -17.00 -1.28
N ALA A 55 16.47 -17.49 -2.42
CA ALA A 55 16.15 -16.93 -3.73
C ALA A 55 15.28 -17.90 -4.53
N THR A 56 14.27 -17.35 -5.21
CA THR A 56 13.42 -18.08 -6.17
C THR A 56 13.32 -17.26 -7.46
N PRO A 57 14.45 -17.06 -8.18
CA PRO A 57 14.53 -16.10 -9.29
C PRO A 57 13.68 -16.51 -10.50
N ASN A 58 13.42 -17.81 -10.66
CA ASN A 58 12.69 -18.37 -11.80
C ASN A 58 11.19 -18.56 -11.55
N ALA A 59 10.69 -18.23 -10.35
CA ALA A 59 9.25 -18.28 -10.10
C ALA A 59 8.55 -17.17 -10.88
N LYS A 60 7.45 -17.52 -11.53
CA LYS A 60 6.62 -16.57 -12.26
C LYS A 60 5.84 -15.68 -11.30
N THR A 61 5.84 -14.37 -11.57
CA THR A 61 4.88 -13.43 -10.97
C THR A 61 3.55 -13.49 -11.72
N ASP A 62 2.47 -13.81 -11.00
CA ASP A 62 1.11 -13.83 -11.53
C ASP A 62 0.26 -12.67 -11.01
N TYR A 63 0.61 -12.12 -9.84
CA TYR A 63 -0.08 -11.00 -9.21
C TYR A 63 0.83 -10.30 -8.21
N TYR A 64 0.39 -9.13 -7.74
CA TYR A 64 1.04 -8.39 -6.68
C TYR A 64 0.18 -8.34 -5.42
N LYS A 65 0.84 -8.22 -4.27
CA LYS A 65 0.19 -8.08 -2.97
C LYS A 65 0.76 -6.87 -2.25
N LEU A 66 -0.01 -5.79 -2.18
CA LEU A 66 0.29 -4.65 -1.31
C LEU A 66 0.03 -5.08 0.13
N VAL A 67 1.01 -4.87 1.00
CA VAL A 67 0.94 -5.18 2.42
C VAL A 67 1.07 -3.89 3.19
N LEU A 68 0.04 -3.55 3.95
CA LEU A 68 -0.01 -2.39 4.83
C LEU A 68 0.08 -2.88 6.27
N SER A 69 1.09 -2.42 7.00
CA SER A 69 1.31 -2.79 8.40
C SER A 69 0.76 -1.71 9.33
N TRP A 70 0.11 -2.13 10.42
CA TRP A 70 -0.28 -1.21 11.48
C TRP A 70 0.89 -0.95 12.43
N SER A 71 1.53 0.21 12.24
CA SER A 71 2.77 0.59 12.94
C SER A 71 2.70 0.41 14.47
N PRO A 72 1.65 0.85 15.19
CA PRO A 72 1.58 0.65 16.64
C PRO A 72 1.63 -0.82 17.08
N THR A 73 0.96 -1.72 16.37
CA THR A 73 0.99 -3.14 16.72
C THR A 73 2.32 -3.77 16.34
N PHE A 74 2.87 -3.45 15.17
CA PHE A 74 4.20 -3.90 14.77
C PHE A 74 5.25 -3.51 15.83
N CYS A 75 5.24 -2.25 16.27
CA CYS A 75 6.17 -1.75 17.28
C CYS A 75 5.97 -2.36 18.67
N LYS A 76 4.73 -2.70 19.05
CA LYS A 76 4.42 -3.42 20.30
C LYS A 76 4.95 -4.85 20.29
N GLN A 77 5.07 -5.48 19.13
CA GLN A 77 5.49 -6.88 18.99
C GLN A 77 7.01 -7.06 18.86
N LEU A 78 7.76 -5.99 18.61
CA LEU A 78 9.22 -6.05 18.53
C LEU A 78 9.86 -6.21 19.92
N PRO A 79 10.92 -7.02 20.05
CA PRO A 79 11.80 -6.98 21.21
C PRO A 79 12.37 -5.56 21.41
N SER A 80 12.58 -5.14 22.67
CA SER A 80 12.96 -3.76 23.02
C SER A 80 14.20 -3.25 22.25
N PHE A 81 15.21 -4.10 22.05
CA PHE A 81 16.41 -3.74 21.30
C PHE A 81 16.12 -3.42 19.82
N ASN A 82 15.25 -4.21 19.18
CA ASN A 82 14.82 -3.98 17.79
C ASN A 82 13.92 -2.75 17.70
N ARG A 83 13.03 -2.56 18.68
CA ARG A 83 12.15 -1.39 18.76
C ARG A 83 12.96 -0.08 18.74
N ASN A 84 14.05 -0.02 19.51
CA ASN A 84 14.92 1.16 19.60
C ASN A 84 15.66 1.49 18.28
N GLN A 85 15.87 0.51 17.42
CA GLN A 85 16.53 0.68 16.12
C GLN A 85 15.55 0.93 14.97
N THR A 86 14.26 0.73 15.21
CA THR A 86 13.23 0.86 14.19
C THR A 86 12.63 2.25 14.25
N PHE A 87 12.84 3.05 13.21
CA PHE A 87 12.55 4.48 13.24
C PHE A 87 11.08 4.78 13.58
N GLN A 88 10.15 4.11 12.90
CA GLN A 88 8.73 4.28 13.18
C GLN A 88 8.36 3.96 14.63
N CYS A 89 9.10 3.09 15.33
CA CYS A 89 8.77 2.72 16.71
C CYS A 89 9.30 3.71 17.75
N GLN A 90 9.99 4.77 17.32
CA GLN A 90 10.29 5.92 18.15
C GLN A 90 9.11 6.90 18.23
N TYR A 91 8.04 6.64 17.47
CA TYR A 91 6.84 7.47 17.40
C TYR A 91 5.58 6.58 17.35
N ASP A 92 4.51 6.93 18.06
CA ASP A 92 3.31 6.08 18.08
C ASP A 92 2.23 6.55 17.08
N ASP A 93 2.58 7.41 16.13
CA ASP A 93 1.61 8.15 15.31
C ASP A 93 1.58 7.85 13.81
N PHE A 94 2.51 7.05 13.28
CA PHE A 94 2.58 6.67 11.85
C PHE A 94 1.31 6.01 11.32
N GLY A 95 0.66 5.14 12.11
CA GLY A 95 -0.57 4.48 11.68
C GLY A 95 -0.34 3.37 10.65
N LEU A 96 -1.12 3.34 9.57
CA LEU A 96 -0.89 2.41 8.47
C LEU A 96 0.28 2.88 7.61
N VAL A 97 1.26 2.00 7.45
CA VAL A 97 2.44 2.21 6.58
C VAL A 97 2.52 1.07 5.58
N VAL A 98 3.17 1.30 4.45
CA VAL A 98 3.48 0.23 3.51
C VAL A 98 4.58 -0.64 4.12
N HIS A 99 4.30 -1.93 4.28
CA HIS A 99 5.32 -2.94 4.49
C HIS A 99 5.99 -3.26 3.17
N GLY A 100 5.22 -3.54 2.12
CA GLY A 100 5.79 -3.95 0.84
C GLY A 100 4.78 -4.19 -0.28
N PHE A 101 5.29 -4.44 -1.49
CA PHE A 101 4.49 -4.78 -2.66
C PHE A 101 5.04 -6.03 -3.34
N TRP A 102 4.51 -7.17 -2.92
CA TRP A 102 5.18 -8.43 -3.17
C TRP A 102 4.77 -9.04 -4.50
N ALA A 103 5.75 -9.38 -5.33
CA ALA A 103 5.56 -10.30 -6.44
C ALA A 103 5.11 -11.67 -5.90
N GLN A 104 4.05 -12.24 -6.47
CA GLN A 104 3.48 -13.50 -6.00
C GLN A 104 3.13 -14.43 -7.17
N SER A 105 3.38 -15.73 -6.98
CA SER A 105 2.88 -16.78 -7.86
C SER A 105 1.52 -17.28 -7.38
N LYS A 106 0.57 -17.50 -8.29
CA LYS A 106 -0.73 -18.10 -7.95
C LYS A 106 -0.64 -19.60 -7.66
N ASN A 107 0.46 -20.24 -8.10
CA ASN A 107 0.70 -21.66 -7.97
C ASN A 107 1.52 -22.00 -6.72
N ALA A 108 2.05 -21.00 -6.02
CA ALA A 108 2.81 -21.20 -4.79
C ALA A 108 1.92 -21.83 -3.70
N ARG A 109 2.41 -22.92 -3.12
CA ARG A 109 1.86 -23.64 -1.98
C ARG A 109 2.67 -23.40 -0.71
N THR A 110 3.93 -23.00 -0.85
CA THR A 110 4.80 -22.60 0.26
C THR A 110 5.33 -21.19 0.04
N LEU A 111 5.83 -20.54 1.10
CA LEU A 111 6.47 -19.25 0.99
C LEU A 111 7.62 -19.29 -0.04
N GLN A 112 8.37 -20.40 -0.08
CA GLN A 112 9.54 -20.59 -0.94
C GLN A 112 9.24 -20.60 -2.44
N GLN A 113 8.00 -20.85 -2.81
CA GLN A 113 7.60 -20.91 -4.22
C GLN A 113 7.20 -19.54 -4.79
N HIS A 114 7.12 -18.50 -3.96
CA HIS A 114 6.92 -17.13 -4.45
C HIS A 114 8.23 -16.53 -5.02
N PRO A 115 8.17 -15.68 -6.06
CA PRO A 115 9.32 -14.96 -6.58
C PRO A 115 9.99 -14.12 -5.49
N ARG A 116 11.30 -14.33 -5.28
CA ARG A 116 12.10 -13.60 -4.29
C ARG A 116 13.56 -13.49 -4.70
N ASN A 117 14.20 -12.37 -4.34
CA ASN A 117 15.63 -12.11 -4.53
C ASN A 117 16.09 -12.43 -5.97
N CYS A 118 15.37 -11.90 -6.97
CA CYS A 118 15.51 -12.34 -8.36
C CYS A 118 16.72 -11.73 -9.09
N ARG A 119 17.22 -10.58 -8.62
CA ARG A 119 18.45 -9.94 -9.12
C ARG A 119 19.27 -9.41 -7.95
N ASN A 120 20.59 -9.49 -8.08
CA ASN A 120 21.49 -8.78 -7.18
C ASN A 120 21.54 -7.30 -7.59
N VAL A 121 21.34 -6.40 -6.66
CA VAL A 121 21.29 -4.95 -6.89
C VAL A 121 22.06 -4.25 -5.79
N GLU A 122 22.54 -3.05 -6.07
CA GLU A 122 23.26 -2.25 -5.07
C GLU A 122 22.28 -1.51 -4.14
N GLN A 123 22.85 -0.95 -3.06
CA GLN A 123 22.14 -0.05 -2.17
C GLN A 123 21.52 1.12 -2.96
N LEU A 124 20.27 1.43 -2.65
CA LEU A 124 19.53 2.53 -3.27
C LEU A 124 20.20 3.88 -2.99
N PRO A 125 20.13 4.83 -3.92
CA PRO A 125 20.47 6.21 -3.62
C PRO A 125 19.60 6.75 -2.48
N LEU A 126 20.22 7.47 -1.53
CA LEU A 126 19.49 8.03 -0.38
C LEU A 126 18.33 8.95 -0.80
N MET A 127 18.44 9.61 -1.95
CA MET A 127 17.36 10.45 -2.48
C MET A 127 16.11 9.64 -2.87
N THR A 128 16.27 8.45 -3.45
CA THR A 128 15.18 7.52 -3.72
C THR A 128 14.52 7.07 -2.41
N VAL A 129 15.32 6.72 -1.39
CA VAL A 129 14.82 6.35 -0.07
C VAL A 129 14.01 7.49 0.58
N LYS A 130 14.56 8.70 0.59
CA LYS A 130 13.92 9.90 1.17
C LYS A 130 12.55 10.20 0.55
N ARG A 131 12.41 10.06 -0.77
CA ARG A 131 11.17 10.32 -1.50
C ARG A 131 10.00 9.46 -1.00
N HIS A 132 10.28 8.20 -0.68
CA HIS A 132 9.27 7.20 -0.33
C HIS A 132 9.16 6.93 1.18
N PHE A 133 9.99 7.60 1.98
CA PHE A 133 10.13 7.33 3.42
C PHE A 133 8.85 7.56 4.22
N CYS A 134 8.02 8.54 3.85
CA CYS A 134 6.77 8.80 4.57
C CYS A 134 5.80 7.61 4.53
N MET A 135 5.77 6.85 3.42
CA MET A 135 4.92 5.66 3.30
C MET A 135 5.60 4.39 3.83
N MET A 136 6.93 4.35 3.86
CA MET A 136 7.76 3.21 4.30
C MET A 136 8.86 3.70 5.26
N PRO A 137 8.56 3.91 6.55
CA PRO A 137 9.41 4.67 7.47
C PRO A 137 10.60 3.88 8.06
N ASP A 138 11.39 3.25 7.19
CA ASP A 138 12.71 2.67 7.51
C ASP A 138 13.52 2.47 6.21
N GLU A 139 14.77 2.93 6.17
CA GLU A 139 15.65 2.80 4.99
C GLU A 139 15.92 1.34 4.63
N SER A 140 16.14 0.51 5.66
CA SER A 140 16.39 -0.93 5.50
C SER A 140 15.14 -1.66 5.02
N LEU A 141 13.94 -1.18 5.35
CA LEU A 141 12.69 -1.73 4.80
C LEU A 141 12.58 -1.44 3.30
N ILE A 142 12.79 -0.19 2.90
CA ILE A 142 12.70 0.22 1.49
C ILE A 142 13.69 -0.59 0.64
N GLN A 143 14.94 -0.72 1.10
CA GLN A 143 15.97 -1.52 0.43
C GLN A 143 15.59 -3.00 0.36
N ALA A 144 15.23 -3.61 1.50
CA ALA A 144 14.90 -5.03 1.55
C ALA A 144 13.70 -5.38 0.66
N GLU A 145 12.68 -4.53 0.61
CA GLU A 145 11.51 -4.74 -0.25
C GLU A 145 11.84 -4.62 -1.73
N TRP A 146 12.72 -3.68 -2.10
CA TRP A 146 13.22 -3.59 -3.46
C TRP A 146 13.97 -4.86 -3.86
N GLU A 147 15.01 -5.23 -3.10
CA GLU A 147 15.85 -6.39 -3.39
C GLU A 147 15.06 -7.69 -3.42
N LYS A 148 14.26 -7.93 -2.38
CA LYS A 148 13.55 -9.19 -2.18
C LYS A 148 12.37 -9.36 -3.10
N HIS A 149 11.61 -8.30 -3.37
CA HIS A 149 10.33 -8.40 -4.05
C HIS A 149 10.29 -7.61 -5.36
N GLY A 150 10.79 -6.37 -5.37
CA GLY A 150 10.76 -5.52 -6.55
C GLY A 150 11.62 -6.05 -7.71
N THR A 151 12.80 -6.59 -7.43
CA THR A 151 13.72 -7.12 -8.47
C THR A 151 13.13 -8.21 -9.34
N CYS A 152 12.08 -8.88 -8.87
CA CYS A 152 11.40 -9.99 -9.55
C CYS A 152 10.39 -9.57 -10.62
N SER A 153 10.01 -8.29 -10.69
CA SER A 153 8.93 -7.87 -11.61
C SER A 153 9.08 -6.47 -12.18
N PHE A 154 10.00 -5.67 -11.64
CA PHE A 154 10.24 -4.30 -12.06
C PHE A 154 11.64 -4.17 -12.63
N ARG A 155 11.83 -3.25 -13.58
CA ARG A 155 13.14 -3.02 -14.22
C ARG A 155 14.06 -2.20 -13.32
N SER A 156 13.50 -1.21 -12.62
CA SER A 156 14.22 -0.34 -11.70
C SER A 156 13.51 -0.15 -10.35
N ALA A 157 14.25 0.31 -9.35
CA ALA A 157 13.70 0.62 -8.04
C ALA A 157 12.72 1.79 -8.07
N ASP A 158 12.98 2.80 -8.89
CA ASP A 158 12.06 3.94 -9.06
C ASP A 158 10.72 3.47 -9.65
N GLU A 159 10.73 2.55 -10.62
CA GLU A 159 9.49 1.97 -11.16
C GLU A 159 8.69 1.25 -10.06
N TYR A 160 9.38 0.45 -9.25
CA TYR A 160 8.80 -0.28 -8.13
C TYR A 160 8.20 0.67 -7.09
N LEU A 161 8.99 1.59 -6.54
CA LEU A 161 8.57 2.47 -5.44
C LEU A 161 7.52 3.49 -5.89
N ASN A 162 7.60 4.03 -7.11
CA ASN A 162 6.53 4.89 -7.65
C ASN A 162 5.23 4.10 -7.88
N THR A 163 5.32 2.82 -8.24
CA THR A 163 4.13 1.96 -8.35
C THR A 163 3.49 1.75 -6.97
N ILE A 164 4.29 1.48 -5.93
CA ILE A 164 3.81 1.39 -4.55
C ILE A 164 3.09 2.67 -4.15
N GLU A 165 3.73 3.82 -4.37
CA GLU A 165 3.17 5.14 -4.03
C GLU A 165 1.83 5.34 -4.74
N LYS A 166 1.74 5.04 -6.03
CA LYS A 166 0.50 5.14 -6.82
C LYS A 166 -0.62 4.24 -6.28
N VAL A 167 -0.34 2.96 -6.03
CA VAL A 167 -1.40 2.03 -5.56
C VAL A 167 -1.79 2.30 -4.11
N PHE A 168 -0.87 2.80 -3.28
CA PHE A 168 -1.15 3.15 -1.89
C PHE A 168 -1.96 4.44 -1.79
N THR A 169 -1.54 5.51 -2.48
CA THR A 169 -2.24 6.81 -2.48
C THR A 169 -3.57 6.77 -3.23
N GLY A 170 -3.76 5.78 -4.13
CA GLY A 170 -5.06 5.50 -4.74
C GLY A 170 -6.11 4.93 -3.78
N LEU A 171 -5.73 4.55 -2.55
CA LEU A 171 -6.65 4.07 -1.52
C LEU A 171 -7.08 5.21 -0.61
N THR A 172 -8.37 5.29 -0.32
CA THR A 172 -8.89 6.11 0.77
C THR A 172 -8.85 5.32 2.07
N ILE A 173 -7.89 5.63 2.93
CA ILE A 173 -7.73 4.96 4.23
C ILE A 173 -8.75 5.53 5.24
N PRO A 174 -9.60 4.71 5.89
CA PRO A 174 -10.49 5.21 6.92
C PRO A 174 -9.71 5.60 8.19
N ASN A 175 -10.35 6.28 9.15
CA ASN A 175 -9.71 6.61 10.42
C ASN A 175 -9.43 5.37 11.28
N MET A 176 -8.30 4.72 11.02
CA MET A 176 -7.91 3.48 11.68
C MET A 176 -7.69 3.64 13.18
N LYS A 177 -7.14 4.78 13.62
CA LYS A 177 -6.98 5.10 15.06
C LYS A 177 -8.35 5.10 15.77
N GLN A 178 -9.40 5.55 15.10
CA GLN A 178 -10.75 5.54 15.65
C GLN A 178 -11.39 4.14 15.58
N ILE A 179 -11.31 3.48 14.42
CA ILE A 179 -11.92 2.15 14.21
C ILE A 179 -11.36 1.12 15.17
N LEU A 180 -10.03 1.11 15.37
CA LEU A 180 -9.36 0.13 16.22
C LEU A 180 -9.60 0.35 17.73
N ARG A 181 -10.30 1.43 18.14
CA ARG A 181 -10.76 1.62 19.52
C ARG A 181 -12.05 0.86 19.83
N ASP A 182 -12.74 0.32 18.83
CA ASP A 182 -13.94 -0.50 19.06
C ASP A 182 -13.58 -1.74 19.90
N LYS A 183 -14.24 -1.91 21.05
CA LYS A 183 -14.04 -3.05 21.95
C LYS A 183 -14.39 -4.38 21.27
N ASN A 184 -15.24 -4.37 20.27
CA ASN A 184 -15.67 -5.51 19.48
C ASN A 184 -15.03 -5.52 18.09
N ILE A 185 -13.85 -4.90 17.94
CA ILE A 185 -13.13 -4.90 16.66
C ILE A 185 -12.76 -6.32 16.24
N ASP A 186 -12.94 -6.60 14.95
CA ASP A 186 -12.53 -7.82 14.29
C ASP A 186 -12.13 -7.52 12.83
N HIS A 187 -11.67 -8.56 12.14
CA HIS A 187 -11.19 -8.43 10.76
C HIS A 187 -12.30 -8.05 9.78
N PHE A 188 -13.57 -8.41 10.07
CA PHE A 188 -14.72 -8.06 9.24
C PHE A 188 -15.02 -6.57 9.32
N LYS A 189 -14.98 -5.97 10.51
CA LYS A 189 -15.21 -4.54 10.71
C LYS A 189 -14.11 -3.69 10.07
N VAL A 190 -12.84 -4.09 10.22
CA VAL A 190 -11.72 -3.42 9.53
C VAL A 190 -11.91 -3.49 8.01
N LYS A 191 -12.22 -4.68 7.48
CA LYS A 191 -12.46 -4.87 6.04
C LYS A 191 -13.64 -4.04 5.56
N LYS A 192 -14.75 -4.03 6.29
CA LYS A 192 -15.96 -3.24 5.96
C LYS A 192 -15.63 -1.76 5.87
N ALA A 193 -14.90 -1.20 6.85
CA ALA A 193 -14.53 0.21 6.83
C ALA A 193 -13.66 0.59 5.63
N LEU A 194 -12.76 -0.29 5.19
CA LEU A 194 -11.99 -0.08 3.96
C LEU A 194 -12.88 -0.09 2.70
N LEU A 195 -13.79 -1.06 2.60
CA LEU A 195 -14.71 -1.19 1.45
C LEU A 195 -15.66 0.00 1.35
N GLU A 196 -16.16 0.51 2.48
CA GLU A 196 -17.03 1.70 2.52
C GLU A 196 -16.35 2.95 1.97
N LYS A 197 -15.03 3.08 2.14
CA LYS A 197 -14.23 4.18 1.60
C LYS A 197 -13.72 3.96 0.18
N ASN A 198 -13.68 2.71 -0.30
CA ASN A 198 -13.10 2.35 -1.58
C ASN A 198 -14.09 1.50 -2.40
N ARG A 199 -15.07 2.15 -3.04
CA ARG A 199 -16.16 1.45 -3.76
C ARG A 199 -15.70 0.58 -4.93
N SER A 200 -14.51 0.82 -5.47
CA SER A 200 -13.89 -0.01 -6.51
C SER A 200 -13.28 -1.31 -5.98
N LEU A 201 -13.02 -1.40 -4.67
CA LEU A 201 -12.51 -2.60 -4.01
C LEU A 201 -13.64 -3.57 -3.67
N ARG A 202 -13.36 -4.85 -3.79
CA ARG A 202 -14.27 -5.96 -3.45
C ARG A 202 -13.70 -6.78 -2.30
N ALA A 203 -14.58 -7.42 -1.53
CA ALA A 203 -14.21 -8.13 -0.31
C ALA A 203 -13.20 -9.28 -0.51
N ASN A 204 -13.19 -9.90 -1.70
CA ASN A 204 -12.25 -10.97 -2.06
C ASN A 204 -10.89 -10.46 -2.54
N GLN A 205 -10.70 -9.14 -2.67
CA GLN A 205 -9.44 -8.49 -3.07
C GLN A 205 -8.66 -7.98 -1.84
N ILE A 206 -9.23 -8.14 -0.64
CA ILE A 206 -8.67 -7.68 0.63
C ILE A 206 -8.62 -8.84 1.62
N THR A 207 -7.46 -9.02 2.25
CA THR A 207 -7.29 -9.88 3.43
C THR A 207 -6.86 -9.01 4.61
N VAL A 208 -7.50 -9.19 5.76
CA VAL A 208 -7.15 -8.48 7.00
C VAL A 208 -6.64 -9.52 7.98
N TYR A 209 -5.44 -9.30 8.52
CA TYR A 209 -4.82 -10.18 9.50
C TYR A 209 -4.79 -9.49 10.87
N MET A 210 -5.34 -10.16 11.88
CA MET A 210 -5.39 -9.69 13.26
C MET A 210 -4.89 -10.77 14.22
N LYS A 211 -4.22 -10.36 15.28
CA LYS A 211 -3.89 -11.23 16.42
C LYS A 211 -4.75 -10.82 17.61
N GLY A 212 -5.82 -11.56 17.86
CA GLY A 212 -6.88 -11.10 18.76
C GLY A 212 -7.50 -9.80 18.22
N LYS A 213 -7.43 -8.72 18.99
CA LYS A 213 -7.92 -7.38 18.60
C LYS A 213 -6.84 -6.48 17.99
N ASP A 214 -5.58 -6.93 17.98
CA ASP A 214 -4.48 -6.17 17.42
C ASP A 214 -4.44 -6.37 15.89
N LEU A 215 -4.65 -5.30 15.13
CA LEU A 215 -4.45 -5.31 13.68
C LEU A 215 -2.96 -5.51 13.37
N ILE A 216 -2.63 -6.49 12.53
CA ILE A 216 -1.26 -6.73 12.07
C ILE A 216 -1.09 -6.10 10.69
N ASP A 217 -1.75 -6.70 9.69
CA ASP A 217 -1.61 -6.32 8.29
C ASP A 217 -2.97 -6.23 7.58
N ILE A 218 -3.05 -5.34 6.61
CA ILE A 218 -4.05 -5.36 5.54
C ILE A 218 -3.32 -5.69 4.24
N LYS A 219 -3.85 -6.67 3.50
CA LYS A 219 -3.29 -7.15 2.24
C LYS A 219 -4.27 -6.90 1.12
N ILE A 220 -3.83 -6.26 0.04
CA ILE A 220 -4.66 -5.94 -1.13
C ILE A 220 -3.96 -6.51 -2.37
N CYS A 221 -4.71 -7.25 -3.19
CA CYS A 221 -4.13 -7.91 -4.37
C CYS A 221 -4.42 -7.15 -5.66
N TYR A 222 -3.41 -7.10 -6.52
CA TYR A 222 -3.44 -6.43 -7.82
C TYR A 222 -2.99 -7.39 -8.92
N ASP A 223 -3.60 -7.29 -10.10
CA ASP A 223 -3.10 -7.99 -11.29
C ASP A 223 -1.81 -7.33 -11.82
N LEU A 224 -1.23 -7.90 -12.88
CA LEU A 224 0.00 -7.39 -13.48
C LEU A 224 -0.16 -6.00 -14.16
N LYS A 225 -1.41 -5.53 -14.32
CA LYS A 225 -1.75 -4.20 -14.83
C LYS A 225 -2.14 -3.23 -13.71
N PHE A 226 -1.93 -3.63 -12.45
CA PHE A 226 -2.26 -2.87 -11.25
C PHE A 226 -3.76 -2.60 -11.04
N ASN A 227 -4.65 -3.42 -11.62
CA ASN A 227 -6.07 -3.42 -11.26
C ASN A 227 -6.30 -4.32 -10.05
N PHE A 228 -7.28 -4.01 -9.22
CA PHE A 228 -7.66 -4.89 -8.12
C PHE A 228 -8.05 -6.28 -8.64
N THR A 229 -7.51 -7.32 -8.01
CA THR A 229 -7.80 -8.71 -8.36
C THR A 229 -8.05 -9.53 -7.09
N PRO A 230 -8.86 -10.61 -7.13
CA PRO A 230 -9.07 -11.44 -5.95
C PRO A 230 -7.74 -11.94 -5.38
N CYS A 231 -7.57 -11.86 -4.06
CA CYS A 231 -6.45 -12.48 -3.40
C CYS A 231 -6.61 -14.01 -3.46
N PRO A 232 -5.63 -14.75 -4.00
CA PRO A 232 -5.61 -16.20 -3.85
C PRO A 232 -5.63 -16.56 -2.36
N ARG A 233 -6.24 -17.71 -2.02
CA ARG A 233 -6.18 -18.23 -0.65
C ARG A 233 -4.72 -18.42 -0.28
N SER A 234 -4.23 -17.57 0.63
CA SER A 234 -2.91 -17.72 1.25
C SER A 234 -2.99 -18.77 2.34
N TRP A 235 -2.06 -19.73 2.31
CA TRP A 235 -1.81 -20.69 3.37
C TRP A 235 -1.11 -20.02 4.56
#